data_AF-A0A536AWB4-F1
#
_entry.id   AF-A0A536AWB4-F1
#
_cell.length_a   1.000
_cell.length_b   1.000
_cell.length_c   1.000
_cell.angle_alpha   90.00
_cell.angle_beta   90.00
_cell.angle_gamma   90.00
#
_symmetry.space_group_name_H-M   'P 1'
#
loop_
_entity.id
_entity.type
_entity.pdbx_description
1 polymer ?
#
loop_
_entity_poly.entity_id
_entity_poly.type
_entity_poly.pdbx_seq_one_letter_code
_entity_poly.pdbx_strand_id
1 'polypeptide(L)'
;MALIAPSLCPRCDQPAMVMNHSSEEIRCAHCGLQLHQCANCRGVAGPFDRYCGFCGHELVQGEKRPLWWRLWFLAALLPVALGLAYGIAQAQVHH
;
A
#
# COMPACT_ATOMS: atom_id res chain seq x y z
N MET A 1 20.48 -8.74 17.33
CA MET A 1 19.67 -8.55 18.55
C MET A 1 18.25 -8.23 18.10
N ALA A 2 17.31 -9.13 18.34
CA ALA A 2 15.92 -8.93 17.92
C ALA A 2 15.27 -7.96 18.90
N LEU A 3 15.07 -6.73 18.45
CA LEU A 3 14.30 -5.75 19.20
C LEU A 3 12.83 -6.20 19.16
N ILE A 4 12.33 -6.71 20.28
CA ILE A 4 10.89 -6.98 20.46
C ILE A 4 10.25 -5.60 20.57
N ALA A 5 9.62 -5.14 19.50
CA ALA A 5 8.93 -3.86 19.50
C ALA A 5 7.80 -3.89 20.56
N PRO A 6 7.70 -2.87 21.43
CA PRO A 6 6.63 -2.81 22.42
C PRO A 6 5.28 -2.75 21.69
N SER A 7 4.38 -3.65 22.06
CA SER A 7 3.02 -3.69 21.53
C SER A 7 2.15 -2.65 22.23
N LEU A 8 2.49 -1.37 22.21
CA LEU A 8 1.63 -0.31 22.76
C LEU A 8 0.74 0.26 21.64
N CYS A 9 -0.52 0.52 21.94
CA CYS A 9 -1.44 1.13 20.99
C CYS A 9 -1.20 2.65 20.93
N PRO A 10 -0.94 3.25 19.75
CA PRO A 10 -0.62 4.68 19.64
C PRO A 10 -1.78 5.63 20.00
N ARG A 11 -3.01 5.11 20.15
CA ARG A 11 -4.20 5.93 20.48
C ARG A 11 -4.55 5.92 21.96
N CYS A 12 -4.28 4.84 22.67
CA CYS A 12 -4.70 4.68 24.06
C CYS A 12 -3.56 4.32 25.02
N ASP A 13 -2.32 4.23 24.50
CA ASP A 13 -1.09 3.89 25.23
C ASP A 13 -1.18 2.65 26.12
N GLN A 14 -2.18 1.81 25.88
CA GLN A 14 -2.35 0.53 26.53
C GLN A 14 -1.64 -0.56 25.74
N PRO A 15 -1.31 -1.69 26.39
CA PRO A 15 -0.83 -2.85 25.68
C PRO A 15 -1.86 -3.23 24.61
N ALA A 16 -1.42 -3.22 23.36
CA ALA A 16 -2.09 -3.73 22.19
C ALA A 16 -2.24 -5.25 22.36
N MET A 17 -3.21 -5.63 23.19
CA MET A 17 -3.86 -6.93 23.11
C MET A 17 -4.51 -6.99 21.73
N VAL A 18 -3.85 -7.72 20.82
CA VAL A 18 -4.26 -7.88 19.44
C VAL A 18 -5.40 -8.89 19.39
N MET A 19 -6.55 -8.45 18.91
CA MET A 19 -7.60 -9.36 18.45
C MET A 19 -7.31 -9.69 16.99
N ASN A 20 -7.00 -10.95 16.70
CA ASN A 20 -6.89 -11.45 15.33
C ASN A 20 -8.31 -11.78 14.85
N HIS A 21 -8.93 -10.87 14.10
CA HIS A 21 -10.23 -11.15 13.47
C HIS A 21 -10.06 -11.80 12.08
N SER A 22 -8.94 -11.51 11.40
CA SER A 22 -8.47 -12.15 10.17
C SER A 22 -6.94 -11.95 10.05
N SER A 23 -6.25 -12.66 9.16
CA SER A 23 -4.80 -12.52 8.96
C SER A 23 -4.35 -11.12 8.54
N GLU A 24 -5.29 -10.29 8.08
CA GLU A 24 -5.06 -8.94 7.56
C GLU A 24 -5.56 -7.84 8.51
N GLU A 25 -6.33 -8.21 9.54
CA GLU A 25 -7.00 -7.25 10.41
C GLU A 25 -6.65 -7.48 11.89
N ILE A 26 -5.62 -6.76 12.30
CA ILE A 26 -5.16 -6.67 13.69
C ILE A 26 -5.83 -5.45 14.29
N ARG A 27 -6.51 -5.60 15.42
CA ARG A 27 -7.15 -4.48 16.12
C ARG A 27 -6.75 -4.46 17.60
N CYS A 28 -6.66 -3.26 18.16
CA CYS A 28 -6.51 -3.07 19.60
C CYS A 28 -7.81 -3.48 20.31
N ALA A 29 -7.75 -4.41 21.26
CA ALA A 29 -8.97 -4.85 21.95
C ALA A 29 -9.57 -3.78 22.89
N HIS A 30 -8.84 -2.70 23.22
CA HIS A 30 -9.36 -1.66 24.12
C HIS A 30 -10.08 -0.53 23.37
N CYS A 31 -9.45 0.04 22.34
CA CYS A 31 -10.01 1.16 21.59
C CYS A 31 -10.56 0.77 20.21
N GLY A 32 -10.44 -0.51 19.82
CA GLY A 32 -10.90 -1.02 18.52
C GLY A 32 -10.11 -0.50 17.31
N LEU A 33 -9.03 0.26 17.53
CA LEU A 33 -8.23 0.83 16.45
C LEU A 33 -7.60 -0.28 15.62
N GLN A 34 -7.72 -0.18 14.30
CA GLN A 34 -7.03 -1.06 13.37
C GLN A 34 -5.54 -0.75 13.36
N LEU A 35 -4.74 -1.79 13.54
CA LEU A 35 -3.29 -1.75 13.64
C LEU A 35 -2.72 -2.52 12.47
N HIS A 36 -1.54 -2.12 12.02
CA HIS A 36 -0.76 -2.86 11.04
C HIS A 36 0.53 -3.37 11.67
N GLN A 37 1.12 -4.41 11.09
CA GLN A 37 2.46 -4.84 11.45
C GLN A 37 3.46 -4.22 10.47
N CYS A 38 4.54 -3.67 11.01
CA CYS A 38 5.65 -3.21 10.19
C CYS A 38 6.29 -4.40 9.47
N ALA A 39 6.48 -4.29 8.14
CA ALA A 39 7.11 -5.34 7.34
C ALA A 39 8.57 -5.64 7.75
N ASN A 40 9.27 -4.66 8.33
CA ASN A 40 10.68 -4.79 8.71
C ASN A 40 10.87 -5.35 10.12
N CYS A 41 10.29 -4.71 11.14
CA CYS A 41 10.48 -5.09 12.55
C CYS A 41 9.33 -5.91 13.14
N ARG A 42 8.23 -6.15 12.39
CA ARG A 42 6.99 -6.78 12.86
C ARG A 42 6.35 -6.11 14.08
N GLY A 43 6.76 -4.87 14.38
CA GLY A 43 6.14 -4.07 15.42
C GLY A 43 4.76 -3.58 15.03
N VAL A 44 3.94 -3.30 16.05
CA VAL A 44 2.62 -2.69 15.87
C VAL A 44 2.80 -1.24 15.39
N ALA A 45 2.07 -0.88 14.34
CA ALA A 45 2.02 0.48 13.81
C ALA A 45 0.57 0.93 13.61
N GLY A 46 0.33 2.23 13.73
CA GLY A 46 -0.96 2.82 13.45
C GLY A 46 -1.28 2.83 11.95
N PRO A 47 -2.55 2.99 11.58
CA PRO A 47 -2.98 3.03 10.18
C PRO A 47 -2.64 4.35 9.50
N PHE A 48 -2.32 5.39 10.27
CA PHE A 48 -1.97 6.72 9.75
C PHE A 48 -0.47 7.00 9.82
N ASP A 49 0.32 6.06 10.34
CA ASP A 49 1.76 6.25 10.49
C ASP A 49 2.45 6.10 9.13
N ARG A 50 3.09 7.17 8.66
CA ARG A 50 3.91 7.09 7.44
C ARG A 50 5.17 6.25 7.66
N TYR A 51 5.74 6.33 8.86
CA TYR A 51 6.94 5.62 9.26
C TYR A 51 6.66 4.84 10.54
N CYS A 52 7.26 3.67 10.68
CA CYS A 52 7.24 2.92 11.93
C CYS A 52 8.00 3.71 13.00
N GLY A 53 7.33 4.10 14.09
CA GLY A 53 7.96 4.83 15.19
C GLY A 53 9.11 4.09 15.89
N PHE A 54 9.20 2.76 15.70
CA PHE A 54 10.24 1.95 16.32
C PHE A 54 11.49 1.76 15.45
N CYS A 55 11.32 1.42 14.18
CA CYS A 55 12.46 1.14 13.27
C CYS A 55 12.66 2.18 12.16
N GLY A 56 11.79 3.19 12.07
CA GLY A 56 11.83 4.22 11.02
C GLY A 56 11.44 3.74 9.62
N HIS A 57 11.01 2.49 9.46
CA HIS A 57 10.65 1.95 8.14
C HIS A 57 9.37 2.59 7.59
N GLU A 58 9.37 2.98 6.32
CA GLU A 58 8.20 3.57 5.66
C GLU A 58 7.09 2.51 5.48
N LEU A 59 5.92 2.78 6.04
CA LEU A 59 4.76 1.88 6.02
C LEU A 59 3.84 2.13 4.81
N VAL A 60 4.01 3.27 4.13
CA VAL A 60 3.19 3.72 2.99
C VAL A 60 3.72 3.16 1.66
N GLN A 61 4.36 1.98 1.67
CA GLN A 61 4.60 1.28 0.41
C GLN A 61 3.30 0.67 -0.06
N GLY A 62 2.48 1.51 -0.72
CA GLY A 62 1.51 1.03 -1.70
C GLY A 62 2.22 0.03 -2.60
N GLU A 63 1.57 -1.11 -2.78
CA GLU A 63 2.07 -2.29 -3.49
C GLU A 63 2.97 -1.87 -4.65
N LYS A 64 4.27 -2.19 -4.55
CA LYS A 64 5.25 -1.84 -5.59
C LYS A 64 4.85 -2.56 -6.86
N ARG A 65 4.01 -1.90 -7.68
CA ARG A 65 3.54 -2.45 -8.94
C ARG A 65 4.77 -2.75 -9.78
N PRO A 66 4.98 -4.02 -10.11
CA PRO A 66 6.27 -4.43 -10.60
C PRO A 66 6.43 -4.01 -12.06
N LEU A 67 7.68 -3.87 -12.53
CA LEU A 67 8.01 -3.17 -13.79
C LEU A 67 7.27 -3.75 -15.02
N TRP A 68 7.07 -5.07 -15.05
CA TRP A 68 6.29 -5.82 -16.04
C TRP A 68 4.83 -5.35 -16.16
N TRP A 69 4.18 -4.95 -15.07
CA TRP A 69 2.83 -4.39 -15.12
C TRP A 69 2.78 -3.06 -15.88
N ARG A 70 3.82 -2.22 -15.72
CA ARG A 70 3.94 -0.96 -16.47
C ARG A 70 4.16 -1.20 -17.96
N LEU A 71 5.00 -2.18 -18.32
CA LEU A 71 5.27 -2.53 -19.72
C LEU A 71 4.01 -3.03 -20.43
N TRP A 72 3.19 -3.83 -19.75
CA TRP A 72 1.95 -4.34 -20.32
C TRP A 72 0.93 -3.21 -20.58
N PHE A 73 0.85 -2.23 -19.68
CA PHE A 73 0.00 -1.05 -19.86
C PHE A 73 0.42 -0.20 -21.08
N LEU A 74 1.73 -0.03 -21.28
CA LEU A 74 2.27 0.67 -22.46
C LEU A 74 1.97 -0.08 -23.76
N ALA A 75 2.10 -1.41 -23.76
CA ALA A 75 1.75 -2.24 -24.91
C ALA A 75 0.26 -2.11 -25.28
N ALA A 76 -0.63 -2.05 -24.28
CA ALA A 76 -2.07 -1.87 -24.50
C ALA A 76 -2.44 -0.48 -25.04
N LEU A 77 -1.68 0.57 -24.71
CA LEU A 77 -1.92 1.93 -25.21
C LEU A 77 -1.53 2.12 -26.68
N LEU A 78 -0.57 1.35 -27.18
CA LEU A 78 -0.03 1.43 -28.53
C LEU A 78 -1.10 1.26 -29.64
N PRO A 79 -1.97 0.22 -29.62
CA PRO A 79 -3.02 0.08 -30.64
C PRO A 79 -4.09 1.17 -30.56
N VAL A 80 -4.40 1.67 -29.35
CA VAL A 80 -5.36 2.77 -29.18
C VAL A 80 -4.81 4.06 -29.80
N ALA A 81 -3.55 4.38 -29.55
CA ALA A 81 -2.89 5.54 -30.12
C ALA A 81 -2.79 5.45 -31.65
N LEU A 82 -2.46 4.27 -32.19
CA LEU A 82 -2.40 4.04 -33.63
C LEU A 82 -3.78 4.16 -34.30
N GLY A 83 -4.81 3.59 -33.68
CA GLY A 83 -6.19 3.70 -34.18
C GLY A 83 -6.69 5.14 -34.21
N LEU A 84 -6.39 5.92 -33.15
CA LEU A 84 -6.67 7.35 -33.12
C LEU A 84 -5.90 8.08 -34.22
N ALA A 85 -4.58 7.91 -34.31
CA ALA A 85 -3.76 8.56 -35.33
C ALA A 85 -4.27 8.29 -36.76
N TYR A 86 -4.60 7.03 -37.06
CA TYR A 86 -5.14 6.64 -38.36
C TYR A 86 -6.52 7.26 -38.61
N GLY A 87 -7.41 7.27 -37.62
CA GLY A 87 -8.72 7.88 -37.74
C GLY A 87 -8.67 9.38 -38.02
N ILE A 88 -7.77 10.11 -37.34
CA ILE A 88 -7.62 11.56 -37.55
C ILE A 88 -7.05 11.84 -38.95
N ALA A 89 -6.05 11.06 -39.39
CA ALA A 89 -5.47 11.19 -40.72
C ALA A 89 -6.50 10.93 -41.83
N GLN A 90 -7.31 9.87 -41.69
CA GLN A 90 -8.40 9.56 -42.62
C GLN A 90 -9.44 10.70 -42.69
N ALA A 91 -9.82 11.25 -41.53
CA ALA A 91 -10.78 12.36 -41.47
C ALA A 91 -10.26 13.62 -42.18
N GLN A 92 -8.96 13.89 -42.13
CA GLN A 92 -8.35 15.05 -42.81
C GLN A 92 -8.24 14.89 -44.33
N VAL A 93 -8.14 13.65 -44.81
CA VAL A 93 -8.00 13.35 -46.26
C VAL A 93 -9.35 13.32 -46.98
N HIS A 94 -10.44 13.01 -46.25
CA HIS A 94 -11.81 12.97 -46.79
C HIS A 94 -12.60 14.28 -46.65
N HIS A 95 -11.96 15.34 -46.16
CA HIS A 95 -12.48 16.72 -46.14
C HIS A 95 -11.88 17.53 -47.27
#